data_AF-A0ABD2NSB0-F1
#
_entry.id   AF-A0ABD2NSB0-F1
#
_cell.length_a   1.000
_cell.length_b   1.000
_cell.length_c   1.000
_cell.angle_alpha   90.00
_cell.angle_beta   90.00
_cell.angle_gamma   90.00
#
_symmetry.space_group_name_H-M   'P 1'
#
loop_
_entity.id
_entity.type
_entity.pdbx_description
1 polymer ?
#
loop_
_entity_poly.entity_id
_entity_poly.type
_entity_poly.pdbx_seq_one_letter_code
_entity_poly.pdbx_strand_id
1 'polypeptide(L)'
;MSIVDDSEEKIKKEIFRPILLLEADLDAKVNILTTPQPSENPVGHSTPSHPVNSSQSSFIKKVPIYKWGIIKFSGKESLVNFLELIDSLKSSRGCTDADLFDSAGDLLKHEA
;
A
#
# COMPACT_ATOMS: atom_id res chain seq x y z
N MET A 1 -15.98 39.38 -0.21
CA MET A 1 -16.26 38.01 -0.67
C MET A 1 -14.93 37.37 -1.09
N SER A 2 -14.09 36.92 -0.14
CA SER A 2 -12.76 36.31 -0.44
C SER A 2 -12.23 35.47 0.74
N ILE A 3 -12.98 34.46 1.20
CA ILE A 3 -12.53 33.56 2.28
C ILE A 3 -12.24 32.14 1.76
N VAL A 4 -12.60 31.86 0.50
CA VAL A 4 -12.54 30.50 -0.08
C VAL A 4 -11.16 30.18 -0.69
N ASP A 5 -10.44 31.19 -1.22
CA ASP A 5 -9.14 31.00 -1.92
C ASP A 5 -7.99 30.56 -1.01
N ASP A 6 -7.85 31.17 0.18
CA ASP A 6 -6.68 30.96 1.04
C ASP A 6 -6.62 29.54 1.62
N SER A 7 -7.80 28.95 1.87
CA SER A 7 -7.91 27.58 2.38
C SER A 7 -7.55 26.53 1.31
N GLU A 8 -7.93 26.76 0.06
CA GLU A 8 -7.63 25.85 -1.04
C GLU A 8 -6.13 25.84 -1.35
N GLU A 9 -5.48 27.01 -1.34
CA GLU A 9 -4.04 27.11 -1.59
C GLU A 9 -3.20 26.48 -0.47
N LYS A 10 -3.67 26.58 0.77
CA LYS A 10 -3.04 25.93 1.93
C LYS A 10 -3.13 24.41 1.85
N ILE A 11 -4.29 23.87 1.48
CA ILE A 11 -4.49 22.43 1.29
C ILE A 11 -3.60 21.91 0.13
N LYS A 12 -3.51 22.64 -0.98
CA LYS A 12 -2.62 22.28 -2.10
C LYS A 12 -1.16 22.19 -1.65
N LYS A 13 -0.66 23.18 -0.90
CA LYS A 13 0.73 23.17 -0.37
C LYS A 13 0.97 22.03 0.62
N GLU A 14 -0.02 21.71 1.44
CA GLU A 14 0.07 20.65 2.46
C GLU A 14 0.09 19.24 1.83
N ILE A 15 -0.63 19.04 0.71
CA ILE A 15 -0.71 17.76 0.01
C ILE A 15 0.42 17.57 -1.01
N PHE A 16 0.97 18.65 -1.57
CA PHE A 16 1.98 18.57 -2.63
C PHE A 16 3.29 17.89 -2.20
N ARG A 17 3.77 18.16 -0.98
CA ARG A 17 5.00 17.52 -0.46
C ARG A 17 4.85 16.01 -0.27
N PRO A 18 3.77 15.50 0.37
CA PRO A 18 3.50 14.07 0.41
C PRO A 18 3.44 13.40 -0.96
N ILE A 19 2.82 14.04 -1.97
CA ILE A 19 2.73 13.50 -3.33
C ILE A 19 4.12 13.31 -3.94
N LEU A 20 4.96 14.36 -3.94
CA LEU A 20 6.31 14.28 -4.50
C LEU A 20 7.18 13.20 -3.83
N LEU A 21 6.99 13.01 -2.52
CA LEU A 21 7.71 11.98 -1.77
C LEU A 21 7.24 10.57 -2.15
N LEU A 22 5.93 10.38 -2.35
CA LEU A 22 5.34 9.11 -2.79
C LEU A 22 5.76 8.77 -4.23
N GLU A 23 5.83 9.75 -5.12
CA GLU A 23 6.33 9.57 -6.50
C GLU A 23 7.80 9.11 -6.50
N ALA A 24 8.65 9.76 -5.70
CA ALA A 24 10.05 9.38 -5.57
C ALA A 24 10.25 7.97 -4.95
N ASP A 25 9.45 7.59 -3.95
CA ASP A 25 9.48 6.23 -3.37
C ASP A 25 8.99 5.17 -4.38
N LEU A 26 8.04 5.52 -5.25
CA LEU A 26 7.57 4.63 -6.31
C LEU A 26 8.62 4.42 -7.40
N ASP A 27 9.26 5.49 -7.88
CA ASP A 27 10.37 5.42 -8.85
C ASP A 27 11.55 4.58 -8.31
N ALA A 28 11.86 4.73 -7.02
CA ALA A 28 12.89 3.93 -6.37
C ALA A 28 12.54 2.43 -6.37
N LYS A 29 11.27 2.06 -6.18
CA LYS A 29 10.82 0.66 -6.20
C LYS A 29 10.79 0.05 -7.60
N VAL A 30 10.44 0.83 -8.63
CA VAL A 30 10.41 0.37 -10.03
C VAL A 30 11.82 0.04 -10.54
N ASN A 31 12.84 0.79 -10.13
CA ASN A 31 14.23 0.52 -10.54
C ASN A 31 14.80 -0.80 -9.98
N ILE A 32 14.29 -1.31 -8.85
CA ILE A 32 14.74 -2.60 -8.30
C ILE A 32 14.14 -3.78 -9.08
N LEU A 33 12.98 -3.59 -9.71
CA LEU A 33 12.31 -4.65 -10.46
C LEU A 33 12.75 -4.76 -11.93
N THR A 34 13.50 -3.77 -12.44
CA THR A 34 13.79 -3.65 -13.89
C THR A 34 15.28 -3.79 -14.27
N THR A 35 16.16 -4.12 -13.33
CA THR A 35 17.57 -4.36 -13.66
C THR A 35 17.79 -5.84 -13.98
N PRO A 36 18.03 -6.25 -15.25
CA PRO A 36 18.55 -7.58 -15.52
C PRO A 36 19.96 -7.65 -14.91
N GLN A 37 20.19 -8.63 -14.03
CA GLN A 37 21.54 -9.01 -13.61
C GLN A 37 22.45 -9.20 -14.83
N PRO A 38 23.65 -8.60 -14.85
CA PRO A 38 24.80 -9.23 -15.43
C PRO A 38 25.63 -9.81 -14.28
N SER A 39 25.60 -11.14 -14.16
CA SER A 39 26.77 -11.86 -13.66
C SER A 39 27.97 -11.43 -14.52
N GLU A 40 29.10 -11.03 -13.91
CA GLU A 40 30.49 -11.55 -14.03
C GLU A 40 31.48 -10.51 -13.41
N ASN A 41 32.25 -10.92 -12.40
CA ASN A 41 33.35 -10.15 -11.74
C ASN A 41 34.65 -10.18 -12.60
N PRO A 42 35.80 -9.53 -12.25
CA PRO A 42 36.12 -8.42 -11.31
C PRO A 42 37.17 -7.39 -11.83
N VAL A 43 37.05 -6.07 -11.58
CA VAL A 43 38.23 -5.16 -11.51
C VAL A 43 37.95 -4.02 -10.52
N GLY A 44 38.91 -3.77 -9.62
CA GLY A 44 38.72 -3.00 -8.39
C GLY A 44 38.54 -1.50 -8.58
N HIS A 45 37.69 -0.94 -7.71
CA HIS A 45 37.81 0.42 -7.21
C HIS A 45 37.36 0.42 -5.75
N SER A 46 38.28 0.67 -4.83
CA SER A 46 38.00 0.87 -3.41
C SER A 46 37.19 2.17 -3.24
N THR A 47 35.88 2.04 -3.04
CA THR A 47 35.06 3.10 -2.44
C THR A 47 34.74 2.66 -1.01
N PRO A 48 34.75 3.58 -0.02
CA PRO A 48 34.38 3.22 1.34
C PRO A 48 32.90 2.85 1.34
N SER A 49 32.63 1.56 1.50
CA SER A 49 31.31 0.96 1.63
C SER A 49 30.71 1.40 2.96
N HIS A 50 30.04 2.56 2.96
CA HIS A 50 29.02 2.82 3.97
C HIS A 50 27.92 1.78 3.79
N PRO A 51 27.54 1.03 4.84
CA PRO A 51 26.37 0.17 4.77
C PRO A 51 25.16 1.08 4.62
N VAL A 52 24.64 1.18 3.39
CA VAL A 52 23.35 1.80 3.15
C VAL A 52 22.34 0.91 3.88
N ASN A 53 21.93 1.33 5.06
CA ASN A 53 20.94 0.63 5.86
C ASN A 53 19.58 0.73 5.16
N SER A 54 19.38 -0.06 4.11
CA SER A 54 18.14 -0.21 3.33
C SER A 54 17.13 -1.07 4.07
N SER A 55 16.96 -0.84 5.37
CA SER A 55 16.04 -1.62 6.22
C SER A 55 15.11 -0.71 7.02
N GLN A 56 14.50 0.25 6.34
CA GLN A 56 13.11 0.59 6.64
C GLN A 56 12.28 0.18 5.43
N SER A 57 12.18 -1.13 5.22
CA SER A 57 10.97 -1.66 4.62
C SER A 57 9.83 -1.15 5.51
N SER A 58 9.07 -0.19 5.00
CA SER A 58 7.78 0.20 5.53
C SER A 58 6.87 -1.01 5.38
N PHE A 59 7.10 -2.03 6.21
CA PHE A 59 6.25 -3.20 6.33
C PHE A 59 4.87 -2.67 6.66
N ILE A 60 3.98 -2.68 5.66
CA ILE A 60 2.57 -2.43 5.87
C ILE A 60 2.17 -3.44 6.93
N LYS A 61 1.88 -2.94 8.14
CA LYS A 61 1.51 -3.81 9.25
C LYS A 61 0.24 -4.52 8.84
N LYS A 62 0.32 -5.84 8.68
CA LYS A 62 -0.83 -6.68 8.35
C LYS A 62 -1.92 -6.42 9.39
N VAL A 63 -3.05 -5.89 8.93
CA VAL A 63 -4.23 -5.67 9.77
C VAL A 63 -5.13 -6.90 9.62
N PRO A 64 -5.44 -7.63 10.70
CA PRO A 64 -6.34 -8.78 10.63
C PRO A 64 -7.71 -8.41 10.05
N ILE A 65 -8.32 -9.32 9.28
CA ILE A 65 -9.57 -9.08 8.54
C ILE A 65 -10.73 -8.70 9.45
N TYR A 66 -10.87 -9.31 10.62
CA TYR A 66 -11.89 -8.92 11.61
C TYR A 66 -11.77 -7.46 12.11
N LYS A 67 -10.62 -6.80 11.92
CA LYS A 67 -10.40 -5.38 12.28
C LYS A 67 -10.64 -4.41 11.13
N TRP A 68 -11.07 -4.89 9.96
CA TRP A 68 -11.20 -4.07 8.77
C TRP A 68 -12.35 -3.06 8.81
N GLY A 69 -13.27 -3.20 9.78
CA GLY A 69 -14.43 -2.32 9.95
C GLY A 69 -15.47 -2.46 8.83
N ILE A 70 -15.39 -3.53 8.04
CA ILE A 70 -16.31 -3.83 6.95
C ILE A 70 -17.61 -4.41 7.48
N ILE A 71 -18.71 -4.02 6.84
CA ILE A 71 -20.02 -4.63 7.04
C ILE A 71 -19.94 -6.03 6.42
N LYS A 72 -20.24 -7.05 7.22
CA LYS A 72 -20.27 -8.45 6.75
C LYS A 72 -21.33 -8.63 5.67
N PHE A 73 -21.00 -9.42 4.65
CA PHE A 73 -21.92 -9.75 3.57
C PHE A 73 -23.11 -10.55 4.12
N SER A 74 -24.30 -9.98 3.96
CA SER A 74 -25.61 -10.53 4.33
C SER A 74 -26.41 -11.04 3.15
N GLY A 75 -25.94 -10.80 1.91
CA GLY A 75 -26.65 -11.20 0.68
C GLY A 75 -27.71 -10.21 0.21
N LYS A 76 -27.92 -9.11 0.95
CA LYS A 76 -28.87 -8.03 0.57
C LYS A 76 -28.20 -6.91 -0.23
N GLU A 77 -26.89 -6.78 -0.09
CA GLU A 77 -26.06 -5.80 -0.76
C GLU A 77 -25.50 -6.32 -2.10
N SER A 78 -25.02 -5.40 -2.93
CA SER A 78 -24.37 -5.76 -4.21
C SER A 78 -23.08 -6.55 -3.94
N LEU A 79 -23.04 -7.80 -4.41
CA LEU A 79 -21.87 -8.66 -4.33
C LEU A 79 -20.65 -8.03 -5.02
N VAL A 80 -20.85 -7.41 -6.18
CA VAL A 80 -19.76 -6.80 -6.95
C VAL A 80 -19.09 -5.69 -6.14
N ASN A 81 -19.90 -4.78 -5.57
CA ASN A 81 -19.38 -3.66 -4.79
C ASN A 81 -18.67 -4.14 -3.51
N PHE A 82 -19.16 -5.24 -2.92
CA PHE A 82 -18.53 -5.85 -1.74
C PHE A 82 -17.15 -6.44 -2.07
N LEU A 83 -17.03 -7.13 -3.21
CA LEU A 83 -15.76 -7.70 -3.67
C LEU A 83 -14.75 -6.60 -4.03
N GLU A 84 -15.17 -5.54 -4.74
CA GLU A 84 -14.32 -4.39 -5.05
C GLU A 84 -13.78 -3.70 -3.78
N LEU A 85 -14.62 -3.58 -2.75
CA LEU A 85 -14.22 -3.07 -1.45
C LEU A 85 -13.17 -3.98 -0.79
N ILE A 86 -13.37 -5.29 -0.80
CA ILE A 86 -12.42 -6.26 -0.25
C ILE A 86 -11.07 -6.17 -0.96
N ASP A 87 -11.04 -6.12 -2.29
CA ASP A 87 -9.79 -6.04 -3.06
C ASP A 87 -9.01 -4.75 -2.78
N SER A 88 -9.72 -3.65 -2.63
CA SER A 88 -9.14 -2.37 -2.22
C SER A 88 -8.52 -2.44 -0.81
N LEU A 89 -9.22 -3.10 0.12
CA LEU A 89 -8.75 -3.27 1.50
C LEU A 89 -7.58 -4.25 1.62
N LYS A 90 -7.61 -5.34 0.85
CA LYS A 90 -6.52 -6.31 0.74
C LYS A 90 -5.23 -5.60 0.31
N SER A 91 -5.32 -4.80 -0.76
CA SER A 91 -4.19 -4.07 -1.32
C SER A 91 -3.62 -3.03 -0.34
N SER A 92 -4.49 -2.25 0.31
CA SER A 92 -4.06 -1.22 1.27
C SER A 92 -3.46 -1.77 2.58
N ARG A 93 -3.78 -3.02 2.94
CA ARG A 93 -3.37 -3.65 4.21
C ARG A 93 -2.34 -4.77 4.04
N GLY A 94 -1.85 -4.99 2.82
CA GLY A 94 -0.82 -5.98 2.51
C GLY A 94 -1.24 -7.42 2.84
N CYS A 95 -2.51 -7.77 2.62
CA CYS A 95 -3.01 -9.12 2.86
C CYS A 95 -2.95 -9.97 1.58
N THR A 96 -2.72 -11.28 1.75
CA THR A 96 -2.68 -12.23 0.63
C THR A 96 -4.06 -12.84 0.39
N ASP A 97 -4.24 -13.50 -0.76
CA ASP A 97 -5.46 -14.28 -1.02
C ASP A 97 -5.66 -15.43 -0.04
N ALA A 98 -4.57 -16.04 0.41
CA ALA A 98 -4.62 -17.09 1.44
C ALA A 98 -5.20 -16.55 2.75
N ASP A 99 -4.76 -15.36 3.18
CA ASP A 99 -5.28 -14.71 4.39
C ASP A 99 -6.77 -14.41 4.30
N LEU A 100 -7.21 -13.98 3.11
CA LEU A 100 -8.60 -13.67 2.82
C LEU A 100 -9.46 -14.94 2.86
N PHE A 101 -8.96 -16.04 2.29
CA PHE A 101 -9.62 -17.32 2.32
C PHE A 101 -9.74 -17.89 3.75
N ASP A 102 -8.64 -17.86 4.50
CA ASP A 102 -8.59 -18.35 5.89
C ASP A 102 -9.54 -17.57 6.81
N SER A 103 -9.79 -16.30 6.49
CA SER A 103 -10.69 -15.43 7.26
C SER A 103 -12.05 -15.21 6.57
N ALA A 104 -12.43 -16.04 5.60
CA ALA A 104 -13.69 -15.86 4.86
C ALA A 104 -14.93 -15.87 5.78
N GLY A 105 -14.87 -16.62 6.89
CA GLY A 105 -15.92 -16.62 7.91
C GLY A 105 -16.13 -15.27 8.62
N ASP A 106 -15.11 -14.41 8.65
CA ASP A 106 -15.24 -13.05 9.20
C ASP A 106 -15.93 -12.09 8.24
N LEU A 107 -15.94 -12.39 6.95
CA LEU A 107 -16.53 -11.57 5.89
C LEU A 107 -18.03 -11.81 5.72
N LEU A 108 -18.53 -12.98 6.15
CA LEU A 108 -19.91 -13.41 5.96
C LEU A 108 -20.71 -13.23 7.24
N LYS A 109 -21.94 -12.73 7.13
CA LYS A 109 -22.86 -12.66 8.26
C LYS A 109 -23.36 -14.09 8.53
N HIS A 110 -23.22 -14.54 9.78
CA HIS A 110 -23.88 -15.77 10.20
C HIS A 110 -25.38 -15.49 10.28
N GLU A 111 -26.17 -16.10 9.40
CA GLU A 111 -27.60 -16.29 9.65
C GLU A 111 -27.70 -17.32 10.80
N ALA A 112 -28.49 -17.00 11.82
CA ALA A 112 -28.79 -17.84 12.96
C ALA A 112 -30.12 -18.56 12.74
#